data_AF-A0A319F665-F1
#
_entry.id   AF-A0A319F665-F1
#
_cell.length_a   1.000
_cell.length_b   1.000
_cell.length_c   1.000
_cell.angle_alpha   90.00
_cell.angle_beta   90.00
_cell.angle_gamma   90.00
#
_symmetry.space_group_name_H-M   'P 1'
#
loop_
_entity.id
_entity.type
_entity.pdbx_description
1 polymer ?
#
loop_
_entity_poly.entity_id
_entity_poly.type
_entity_poly.pdbx_seq_one_letter_code
_entity_poly.pdbx_strand_id
1 'polypeptide(L)'
;MGGKETPFPFTQEEMDRFDLAAWLPAHWFRFYRDNWYYFTGVAFVIGTFVMGFFGHYVSRVQAILIYNLMALFVHQFEEYVLPGGGPLVINAIFYGEKKDYDRFPGNKQSLVWVNTLAYPFYIASIVFSDKIWLGLAQCYFGFVQVIGHGLVMNIKGNTGYNPGVASALLLHMPIGIYYIAYVQNHGLIASSDWLYSVVALVSATICIIPLPILMFRDRRSPYPLSQEEMKRFDMLNKIQRTSPSKTE
;
A
#
# COMPACT_ATOMS: atom_id res chain seq x y z
N MET A 1 21.97 39.61 31.08
CA MET A 1 20.54 39.56 30.73
C MET A 1 19.99 38.27 31.30
N GLY A 2 19.17 38.37 32.34
CA GLY A 2 18.72 37.23 33.15
C GLY A 2 17.75 36.33 32.39
N GLY A 3 18.03 35.04 32.39
CA GLY A 3 17.07 34.01 31.97
C GLY A 3 15.91 34.01 32.97
N LYS A 4 14.68 34.15 32.46
CA LYS A 4 13.49 33.95 33.28
C LYS A 4 13.41 32.47 33.62
N GLU A 5 13.58 32.13 34.89
CA GLU A 5 13.24 30.80 35.41
C GLU A 5 11.74 30.56 35.17
N THR A 6 11.44 29.51 34.43
CA THR A 6 10.07 29.05 34.23
C THR A 6 9.54 28.46 35.54
N PRO A 7 8.28 28.71 35.93
CA PRO A 7 7.73 28.28 37.21
C PRO A 7 7.48 26.77 37.32
N PHE A 8 7.84 26.00 36.30
CA PHE A 8 7.64 24.56 36.22
C PHE A 8 8.96 23.82 36.45
N PRO A 9 8.96 22.68 37.15
CA PRO A 9 10.15 21.87 37.40
C PRO A 9 10.66 21.14 36.15
N PHE A 10 10.03 21.36 35.00
CA PHE A 10 10.35 20.72 33.72
C PHE A 10 11.26 21.62 32.90
N THR A 11 12.25 21.02 32.25
CA THR A 11 13.08 21.68 31.24
C THR A 11 12.24 22.13 30.04
N GLN A 12 12.70 23.13 29.29
CA GLN A 12 12.02 23.58 28.07
C GLN A 12 11.79 22.41 27.09
N GLU A 13 12.77 21.51 26.97
CA GLU A 13 12.65 20.30 26.15
C GLU A 13 11.55 19.35 26.64
N GLU A 14 11.37 19.21 27.96
CA GLU A 14 10.27 18.41 28.54
C GLU A 14 8.92 19.08 28.35
N MET A 15 8.84 20.41 28.43
CA MET A 15 7.60 21.15 28.15
C MET A 15 7.23 21.09 26.67
N ASP A 16 8.20 21.17 25.77
CA ASP A 16 8.01 21.08 24.32
C ASP A 16 7.55 19.66 23.89
N ARG A 17 7.84 18.61 24.70
CA ARG A 17 7.27 17.26 24.51
C ARG A 17 5.77 17.19 24.79
N PHE A 18 5.23 18.14 25.56
CA PHE A 18 3.79 18.29 25.82
C PHE A 18 3.17 19.42 25.00
N ASP A 19 3.79 19.82 23.89
CA ASP A 19 3.21 20.79 22.97
C ASP A 19 1.84 20.29 22.46
N LEU A 20 0.78 20.98 22.88
CA LEU A 20 -0.59 20.71 22.43
C LEU A 20 -0.73 20.83 20.90
N ALA A 21 0.17 21.55 20.23
CA ALA A 21 0.22 21.61 18.78
C ALA A 21 0.57 20.25 18.14
N ALA A 22 1.33 19.38 18.83
CA ALA A 22 1.61 18.01 18.38
C ALA A 22 0.33 17.17 18.23
N TRP A 23 -0.76 17.57 18.90
CA TRP A 23 -2.06 16.91 18.84
C TRP A 23 -3.01 17.52 17.80
N LEU A 24 -2.60 18.57 17.08
CA LEU A 24 -3.43 19.13 16.03
C LEU A 24 -3.59 18.12 14.87
N PRO A 25 -4.80 17.98 14.29
CA PRO A 25 -5.05 17.06 13.19
C PRO A 25 -4.08 17.22 12.00
N ALA A 26 -3.64 18.45 11.73
CA ALA A 26 -2.69 18.73 10.65
C ALA A 26 -1.27 18.20 10.91
N HIS A 27 -0.83 18.12 12.17
CA HIS A 27 0.46 17.50 12.52
C HIS A 27 0.38 15.98 12.38
N TRP A 28 -0.69 15.38 12.91
CA TRP A 28 -0.95 13.94 12.75
C TRP A 28 -1.08 13.51 11.30
N PHE A 29 -1.80 14.27 10.48
CA PHE A 29 -1.94 13.95 9.07
C PHE A 29 -0.61 14.01 8.32
N ARG A 30 0.25 15.00 8.63
CA ARG A 30 1.62 15.07 8.08
C ARG A 30 2.44 13.86 8.52
N PHE A 31 2.42 13.54 9.82
CA PHE A 31 3.10 12.37 10.37
C PHE A 31 2.65 11.08 9.69
N TYR A 32 1.33 10.85 9.58
CA TYR A 32 0.77 9.69 8.90
C TYR A 32 1.18 9.64 7.44
N ARG A 33 1.08 10.76 6.70
CA ARG A 33 1.49 10.82 5.29
C ARG A 33 2.93 10.35 5.09
N ASP A 34 3.83 10.72 6.00
CA ASP A 34 5.24 10.38 5.89
C ASP A 34 5.60 9.00 6.46
N ASN A 35 4.73 8.38 7.28
CA ASN A 35 5.06 7.17 8.05
C ASN A 35 4.04 6.03 7.94
N TRP A 36 2.95 6.16 7.16
CA TRP A 36 1.84 5.20 7.10
C TRP A 36 2.29 3.74 6.87
N TYR A 37 3.34 3.52 6.06
CA TYR A 37 3.87 2.20 5.73
C TYR A 37 4.58 1.51 6.90
N TYR A 38 4.95 2.22 7.97
CA TYR A 38 5.41 1.58 9.20
C TYR A 38 4.23 1.03 10.02
N PHE A 39 3.08 1.70 9.95
CA PHE A 39 1.86 1.20 10.59
C PHE A 39 1.40 -0.11 9.96
N THR A 40 1.62 -0.32 8.65
CA THR A 40 1.31 -1.60 8.00
C THR A 40 2.22 -2.72 8.51
N GLY A 41 3.52 -2.44 8.67
CA GLY A 41 4.45 -3.39 9.29
C GLY A 41 4.06 -3.77 10.72
N VAL A 42 3.70 -2.78 11.55
CA VAL A 42 3.18 -3.01 12.90
C VAL A 42 1.86 -3.79 12.87
N ALA A 43 0.93 -3.42 12.00
CA ALA A 43 -0.36 -4.10 11.84
C ALA A 43 -0.18 -5.55 11.40
N PHE A 44 0.80 -5.86 10.54
CA PHE A 44 1.15 -7.22 10.17
C PHE A 44 1.61 -8.03 11.38
N VAL A 45 2.53 -7.49 12.20
CA VAL A 45 3.02 -8.17 13.43
C VAL A 45 1.88 -8.39 14.42
N ILE A 46 1.02 -7.39 14.66
CA ILE A 46 -0.15 -7.58 15.52
C ILE A 46 -1.08 -8.66 14.94
N GLY A 47 -1.33 -8.60 13.63
CA GLY A 47 -2.16 -9.57 12.91
C GLY A 47 -1.65 -11.01 13.04
N THR A 48 -0.34 -11.25 13.02
CA THR A 48 0.21 -12.61 13.21
C THR A 48 -0.07 -13.15 14.61
N PHE A 49 0.12 -12.35 15.67
CA PHE A 49 -0.22 -12.76 17.03
C PHE A 49 -1.72 -12.96 17.22
N VAL A 50 -2.55 -12.05 16.69
CA VAL A 50 -4.01 -12.17 16.77
C VAL A 50 -4.47 -13.45 16.09
N MET A 51 -4.02 -13.73 14.87
CA MET A 51 -4.40 -14.95 14.16
C MET A 51 -3.81 -16.22 14.78
N GLY A 52 -2.61 -16.13 15.36
CA GLY A 52 -1.97 -17.24 16.06
C GLY A 52 -2.71 -17.67 17.33
N PHE A 53 -3.19 -16.71 18.13
CA PHE A 53 -3.88 -17.00 19.40
C PHE A 53 -5.41 -17.10 19.29
N PHE A 54 -6.01 -16.36 18.34
CA PHE A 54 -7.46 -16.19 18.25
C PHE A 54 -8.04 -16.58 16.88
N GLY A 55 -7.23 -17.08 15.95
CA GLY A 55 -7.67 -17.42 14.60
C GLY A 55 -8.72 -18.54 14.54
N HIS A 56 -8.84 -19.37 15.58
CA HIS A 56 -9.87 -20.41 15.66
C HIS A 56 -11.28 -19.86 15.96
N TYR A 57 -11.40 -18.59 16.36
CA TYR A 57 -12.71 -17.96 16.60
C TYR A 57 -13.36 -17.40 15.34
N VAL A 58 -12.64 -17.27 14.22
CA VAL A 58 -13.18 -16.78 12.96
C VAL A 58 -13.51 -17.92 12.00
N SER A 59 -14.47 -17.70 11.10
CA SER A 59 -14.76 -18.70 10.06
C SER A 59 -13.55 -18.92 9.16
N ARG A 60 -13.49 -20.08 8.49
CA ARG A 60 -12.39 -20.38 7.56
C ARG A 60 -12.30 -19.34 6.43
N VAL A 61 -13.44 -18.87 5.92
CA VAL A 61 -13.52 -17.82 4.90
C VAL A 61 -12.89 -16.52 5.42
N GLN A 62 -13.29 -16.07 6.62
CA GLN A 62 -12.70 -14.89 7.25
C GLN A 62 -11.21 -15.04 7.48
N ALA A 63 -10.74 -16.19 7.96
CA ALA A 63 -9.33 -16.44 8.16
C ALA A 63 -8.53 -16.25 6.86
N ILE A 64 -9.00 -16.81 5.73
CA ILE A 64 -8.35 -16.65 4.42
C ILE A 64 -8.29 -15.17 4.02
N LEU A 65 -9.39 -14.44 4.17
CA LEU A 65 -9.48 -13.02 3.81
C LEU A 65 -8.63 -12.11 4.72
N ILE A 66 -8.51 -12.46 6.02
CA ILE A 66 -7.60 -11.80 6.96
C ILE A 66 -6.15 -12.04 6.55
N TYR A 67 -5.76 -13.28 6.20
CA TYR A 67 -4.41 -13.54 5.68
C TYR A 67 -4.14 -12.77 4.38
N ASN A 68 -5.15 -12.59 3.53
CA ASN A 68 -4.99 -11.76 2.32
C ASN A 68 -4.88 -10.26 2.64
N LEU A 69 -5.50 -9.76 3.72
CA LEU A 69 -5.23 -8.40 4.25
C LEU A 69 -3.82 -8.30 4.83
N MET A 70 -3.34 -9.32 5.53
CA MET A 70 -1.95 -9.37 5.98
C MET A 70 -0.97 -9.37 4.81
N ALA A 71 -1.32 -10.03 3.69
CA ALA A 71 -0.56 -9.96 2.45
C ALA A 71 -0.50 -8.53 1.89
N LEU A 72 -1.59 -7.76 1.96
CA LEU A 72 -1.60 -6.35 1.59
C LEU A 72 -0.61 -5.54 2.45
N PHE A 73 -0.55 -5.79 3.76
CA PHE A 73 0.42 -5.10 4.63
C PHE A 73 1.86 -5.41 4.24
N VAL A 74 2.17 -6.67 3.95
CA VAL A 74 3.49 -7.07 3.45
C VAL A 74 3.77 -6.44 2.09
N HIS A 75 2.78 -6.35 1.20
CA HIS A 75 2.92 -5.72 -0.11
C HIS A 75 3.27 -4.24 0.00
N GLN A 76 2.54 -3.51 0.83
CA GLN A 76 2.83 -2.10 1.10
C GLN A 76 4.18 -1.93 1.80
N PHE A 77 4.54 -2.83 2.72
CA PHE A 77 5.86 -2.80 3.33
C PHE A 77 6.97 -3.06 2.30
N GLU A 78 6.76 -3.97 1.36
CA GLU A 78 7.71 -4.28 0.28
C GLU A 78 7.93 -3.07 -0.63
N GLU A 79 6.84 -2.44 -1.07
CA GLU A 79 6.84 -1.28 -1.96
C GLU A 79 7.51 -0.05 -1.36
N TYR A 80 7.30 0.19 -0.07
CA TYR A 80 7.72 1.43 0.58
C TYR A 80 8.97 1.23 1.42
N VAL A 81 9.11 0.16 2.20
CA VAL A 81 10.17 0.00 3.20
C VAL A 81 11.32 -0.90 2.72
N LEU A 82 11.05 -2.18 2.47
CA LEU A 82 12.08 -3.17 2.18
C LEU A 82 11.63 -4.13 1.06
N PRO A 83 12.25 -4.07 -0.14
CA PRO A 83 13.41 -3.24 -0.46
C PRO A 83 13.06 -1.76 -0.72
N GLY A 84 11.77 -1.46 -0.91
CA GLY A 84 11.26 -0.13 -1.18
C GLY A 84 11.57 0.40 -2.58
N GLY A 85 10.99 1.55 -2.94
CA GLY A 85 11.17 2.19 -4.25
C GLY A 85 9.98 2.01 -5.21
N GLY A 86 8.88 1.42 -4.74
CA GLY A 86 7.60 1.32 -5.47
C GLY A 86 7.09 2.67 -6.01
N PRO A 87 7.10 3.76 -5.22
CA PRO A 87 6.71 5.09 -5.72
C PRO A 87 7.47 5.55 -6.96
N LEU A 88 8.77 5.28 -7.00
CA LEU A 88 9.62 5.62 -8.14
C LEU A 88 9.30 4.73 -9.35
N VAL A 89 9.07 3.43 -9.14
CA VAL A 89 8.60 2.52 -10.20
C VAL A 89 7.30 3.04 -10.81
N ILE A 90 6.34 3.46 -9.97
CA ILE A 90 5.06 4.01 -10.44
C ILE A 90 5.32 5.23 -11.33
N ASN A 91 6.04 6.23 -10.82
CA ASN A 91 6.21 7.49 -11.55
C ASN A 91 7.10 7.35 -12.80
N ALA A 92 8.29 6.78 -12.65
CA ALA A 92 9.31 6.77 -13.71
C ALA A 92 9.16 5.58 -14.67
N ILE A 93 8.70 4.41 -14.21
CA ILE A 93 8.54 3.22 -15.07
C ILE A 93 7.11 3.12 -15.59
N PHE A 94 6.12 3.09 -14.70
CA PHE A 94 4.74 2.82 -15.11
C PHE A 94 4.15 3.99 -15.91
N TYR A 95 4.31 5.22 -15.40
CA TYR A 95 3.87 6.47 -16.04
C TYR A 95 4.91 7.12 -16.96
N GLY A 96 6.19 6.72 -16.89
CA GLY A 96 7.24 7.23 -17.78
C GLY A 96 7.66 8.68 -17.52
N GLU A 97 7.43 9.21 -16.30
CA GLU A 97 7.87 10.56 -15.93
C GLU A 97 9.41 10.64 -15.83
N LYS A 98 10.00 11.69 -16.39
CA LYS A 98 11.47 11.83 -16.49
C LYS A 98 12.04 13.01 -15.73
N LYS A 99 11.21 14.01 -15.42
CA LYS A 99 11.66 15.27 -14.83
C LYS A 99 11.28 15.36 -13.36
N ASP A 100 9.99 15.23 -13.08
CA ASP A 100 9.43 15.48 -11.74
C ASP A 100 8.96 14.17 -11.08
N TYR A 101 9.69 13.07 -11.30
CA TYR A 101 9.30 11.71 -10.86
C TYR A 101 9.34 11.53 -9.33
N ASP A 102 9.85 12.50 -8.58
CA ASP A 102 9.75 12.57 -7.12
C ASP A 102 8.35 12.99 -6.65
N ARG A 103 7.49 13.51 -7.53
CA ARG A 103 6.17 14.05 -7.14
C ARG A 103 5.09 13.94 -8.21
N PHE A 104 5.42 13.46 -9.40
CA PHE A 104 4.49 13.38 -10.53
C PHE A 104 4.56 12.03 -11.26
N PRO A 105 3.40 11.45 -11.65
CA PRO A 105 2.05 11.90 -11.32
C PRO A 105 1.65 11.63 -9.86
N GLY A 106 2.30 10.67 -9.20
CA GLY A 106 2.07 10.36 -7.80
C GLY A 106 3.02 11.13 -6.86
N ASN A 107 2.46 11.93 -5.97
CA ASN A 107 3.18 12.48 -4.82
C ASN A 107 2.80 11.71 -3.54
N LYS A 108 3.47 12.00 -2.42
CA LYS A 108 3.19 11.33 -1.14
C LYS A 108 1.71 11.39 -0.74
N GLN A 109 1.04 12.51 -1.03
CA GLN A 109 -0.37 12.68 -0.70
C GLN A 109 -1.25 11.67 -1.44
N SER A 110 -1.09 11.55 -2.76
CA SER A 110 -1.80 10.53 -3.53
C SER A 110 -1.47 9.12 -3.06
N LEU A 111 -0.18 8.82 -2.84
CA LEU A 111 0.27 7.47 -2.51
C LEU A 111 -0.26 6.98 -1.17
N VAL A 112 -0.34 7.87 -0.17
CA VAL A 112 -0.97 7.55 1.12
C VAL A 112 -2.46 7.25 0.94
N TRP A 113 -3.18 8.00 0.11
CA TRP A 113 -4.59 7.74 -0.16
C TRP A 113 -4.80 6.43 -0.91
N VAL A 114 -3.99 6.13 -1.94
CA VAL A 114 -4.05 4.85 -2.66
C VAL A 114 -3.97 3.68 -1.67
N ASN A 115 -3.02 3.75 -0.75
CA ASN A 115 -2.79 2.66 0.20
C ASN A 115 -3.81 2.60 1.34
N THR A 116 -4.24 3.77 1.84
CA THR A 116 -5.22 3.84 2.93
C THR A 116 -6.62 3.41 2.48
N LEU A 117 -7.00 3.70 1.24
CA LEU A 117 -8.29 3.29 0.67
C LEU A 117 -8.38 1.78 0.40
N ALA A 118 -7.25 1.07 0.35
CA ALA A 118 -7.25 -0.39 0.24
C ALA A 118 -7.74 -1.08 1.53
N TYR A 119 -7.49 -0.51 2.72
CA TYR A 119 -7.92 -1.12 3.98
C TYR A 119 -9.44 -1.30 4.10
N PRO A 120 -10.30 -0.28 3.91
CA PRO A 120 -11.74 -0.48 4.01
C PRO A 120 -12.25 -1.49 2.98
N PHE A 121 -11.65 -1.55 1.79
CA PHE A 121 -12.02 -2.57 0.79
C PHE A 121 -11.71 -3.99 1.25
N TYR A 122 -10.50 -4.22 1.78
CA TYR A 122 -10.10 -5.53 2.33
C TYR A 122 -10.81 -5.89 3.64
N ILE A 123 -11.13 -4.91 4.48
CA ILE A 123 -11.86 -5.12 5.74
C ILE A 123 -13.33 -5.43 5.44
N ALA A 124 -13.93 -4.79 4.43
CA ALA A 124 -15.33 -5.04 4.06
C ALA A 124 -15.57 -6.52 3.71
N SER A 125 -14.69 -7.16 2.94
CA SER A 125 -14.81 -8.59 2.62
C SER A 125 -14.64 -9.50 3.85
N ILE A 126 -13.86 -9.09 4.85
CA ILE A 126 -13.71 -9.84 6.12
C ILE A 126 -14.98 -9.72 6.99
N VAL A 127 -15.50 -8.50 7.11
CA VAL A 127 -16.72 -8.23 7.91
C VAL A 127 -17.95 -8.88 7.27
N PHE A 128 -18.07 -8.79 5.94
CA PHE A 128 -19.15 -9.36 5.15
C PHE A 128 -18.71 -10.64 4.42
N SER A 129 -18.06 -11.55 5.16
CA SER A 129 -17.49 -12.78 4.59
C SER A 129 -18.53 -13.77 4.05
N ASP A 130 -19.81 -13.58 4.38
CA ASP A 130 -20.93 -14.31 3.77
C ASP A 130 -21.21 -13.85 2.32
N LYS A 131 -20.76 -12.65 1.94
CA LYS A 131 -20.86 -12.13 0.58
C LYS A 131 -19.64 -12.57 -0.22
N ILE A 132 -19.70 -13.78 -0.77
CA ILE A 132 -18.55 -14.43 -1.45
C ILE A 132 -17.98 -13.56 -2.58
N TRP A 133 -18.80 -12.80 -3.31
CA TRP A 133 -18.33 -11.85 -4.32
C TRP A 133 -17.38 -10.77 -3.80
N LEU A 134 -17.51 -10.32 -2.55
CA LEU A 134 -16.57 -9.37 -1.95
C LEU A 134 -15.21 -10.01 -1.71
N GLY A 135 -15.19 -11.24 -1.17
CA GLY A 135 -13.94 -11.98 -0.98
C GLY A 135 -13.26 -12.34 -2.31
N LEU A 136 -14.04 -12.68 -3.35
CA LEU A 136 -13.52 -12.86 -4.71
C LEU A 136 -12.91 -11.55 -5.25
N ALA A 137 -13.59 -10.41 -5.09
CA ALA A 137 -13.07 -9.12 -5.54
C ALA A 137 -11.74 -8.77 -4.84
N GLN A 138 -11.64 -9.03 -3.53
CA GLN A 138 -10.39 -8.87 -2.78
C GLN A 138 -9.26 -9.75 -3.34
N CYS A 139 -9.56 -11.01 -3.67
CA CYS A 139 -8.59 -11.93 -4.28
C CYS A 139 -8.15 -11.46 -5.67
N TYR A 140 -9.09 -11.04 -6.50
CA TYR A 140 -8.79 -10.51 -7.84
C TYR A 140 -7.96 -9.23 -7.78
N PHE A 141 -8.19 -8.37 -6.79
CA PHE A 141 -7.35 -7.19 -6.60
C PHE A 141 -5.90 -7.59 -6.32
N GLY A 142 -5.67 -8.64 -5.54
CA GLY A 142 -4.34 -9.26 -5.37
C GLY A 142 -3.76 -9.81 -6.68
N PHE A 143 -4.56 -10.45 -7.53
CA PHE A 143 -4.11 -10.91 -8.86
C PHE A 143 -3.77 -9.75 -9.81
N VAL A 144 -4.50 -8.63 -9.73
CA VAL A 144 -4.14 -7.41 -10.47
C VAL A 144 -2.75 -6.91 -10.04
N GLN A 145 -2.36 -7.06 -8.77
CA GLN A 145 -0.98 -6.74 -8.34
C GLN A 145 0.06 -7.68 -8.97
N VAL A 146 -0.26 -8.98 -9.11
CA VAL A 146 0.61 -9.94 -9.82
C VAL A 146 0.83 -9.51 -11.27
N ILE A 147 -0.23 -9.08 -11.95
CA ILE A 147 -0.12 -8.59 -13.34
C ILE A 147 0.65 -7.26 -13.39
N GLY A 148 0.29 -6.30 -12.53
CA GLY A 148 0.90 -4.97 -12.49
C GLY A 148 2.39 -5.02 -12.18
N HIS A 149 2.75 -5.59 -11.03
CA HIS A 149 4.14 -5.67 -10.59
C HIS A 149 4.90 -6.79 -11.29
N GLY A 150 4.33 -8.00 -11.34
CA GLY A 150 5.01 -9.19 -11.86
C GLY A 150 5.27 -9.13 -13.37
N LEU A 151 4.36 -8.52 -14.14
CA LEU A 151 4.46 -8.47 -15.60
C LEU A 151 4.67 -7.04 -16.13
N VAL A 152 3.71 -6.14 -15.94
CA VAL A 152 3.68 -4.84 -16.65
C VAL A 152 4.86 -3.95 -16.27
N MET A 153 5.12 -3.76 -14.98
CA MET A 153 6.20 -2.89 -14.49
C MET A 153 7.58 -3.50 -14.76
N ASN A 154 7.73 -4.81 -14.63
CA ASN A 154 8.97 -5.51 -14.97
C ASN A 154 9.30 -5.39 -16.47
N ILE A 155 8.32 -5.58 -17.36
CA ILE A 155 8.50 -5.38 -18.81
C ILE A 155 8.87 -3.93 -19.12
N LYS A 156 8.10 -2.96 -18.60
CA LYS A 156 8.34 -1.54 -18.86
C LYS A 156 9.69 -1.05 -18.31
N GLY A 157 10.09 -1.56 -17.15
CA GLY A 157 11.32 -1.18 -16.48
C GLY A 157 12.55 -1.96 -16.94
N ASN A 158 12.36 -2.98 -17.77
CA ASN A 158 13.38 -3.97 -18.11
C ASN A 158 14.11 -4.51 -16.87
N THR A 159 13.33 -4.89 -15.85
CA THR A 159 13.83 -5.40 -14.58
C THR A 159 13.20 -6.76 -14.27
N GLY A 160 13.98 -7.68 -13.69
CA GLY A 160 13.46 -8.97 -13.23
C GLY A 160 12.65 -8.88 -11.93
N TYR A 161 12.75 -7.74 -11.23
CA TYR A 161 12.04 -7.52 -9.97
C TYR A 161 11.82 -6.03 -9.72
N ASN A 162 10.65 -5.71 -9.18
CA ASN A 162 10.35 -4.42 -8.58
C ASN A 162 9.66 -4.65 -7.22
N PRO A 163 9.77 -3.68 -6.29
CA PRO A 163 9.06 -3.73 -5.02
C PRO A 163 7.57 -3.99 -5.22
N GLY A 164 7.04 -5.01 -4.57
CA GLY A 164 5.64 -5.46 -4.64
C GLY A 164 5.48 -6.82 -5.33
N VAL A 165 6.49 -7.29 -6.09
CA VAL A 165 6.44 -8.58 -6.79
C VAL A 165 6.41 -9.77 -5.83
N ALA A 166 7.23 -9.76 -4.77
CA ALA A 166 7.38 -10.93 -3.90
C ALA A 166 6.09 -11.20 -3.12
N SER A 167 5.53 -10.17 -2.48
CA SER A 167 4.23 -10.25 -1.79
C SER A 167 3.09 -10.61 -2.75
N ALA A 168 3.07 -10.06 -3.97
CA ALA A 168 2.04 -10.40 -4.95
C ALA A 168 2.08 -11.89 -5.33
N LEU A 169 3.26 -12.42 -5.67
CA LEU A 169 3.43 -13.80 -6.11
C LEU A 169 3.38 -14.82 -4.97
N LEU A 170 3.99 -14.52 -3.83
CA LEU A 170 4.17 -15.47 -2.73
C LEU A 170 3.03 -15.43 -1.71
N LEU A 171 2.24 -14.34 -1.67
CA LEU A 171 1.14 -14.20 -0.71
C LEU A 171 -0.19 -14.02 -1.43
N HIS A 172 -0.40 -12.92 -2.16
CA HIS A 172 -1.71 -12.65 -2.79
C HIS A 172 -2.15 -13.76 -3.74
N MET A 173 -1.25 -14.23 -4.61
CA MET A 173 -1.57 -15.28 -5.58
C MET A 173 -1.99 -16.61 -4.93
N PRO A 174 -1.18 -17.26 -4.07
CA PRO A 174 -1.58 -18.52 -3.47
C PRO A 174 -2.78 -18.39 -2.54
N ILE A 175 -2.91 -17.29 -1.79
CA ILE A 175 -4.07 -17.06 -0.93
C ILE A 175 -5.35 -16.91 -1.76
N GLY A 176 -5.30 -16.13 -2.85
CA GLY A 176 -6.44 -15.96 -3.76
C GLY A 176 -6.86 -17.26 -4.45
N ILE A 177 -5.89 -18.06 -4.91
CA ILE A 177 -6.16 -19.38 -5.49
C ILE A 177 -6.81 -20.29 -4.45
N TYR A 178 -6.28 -20.32 -3.22
CA TYR A 178 -6.84 -21.12 -2.14
C TYR A 178 -8.26 -20.67 -1.76
N TYR A 179 -8.54 -19.37 -1.71
CA TYR A 179 -9.88 -18.85 -1.48
C TYR A 179 -10.88 -19.37 -2.52
N ILE A 180 -10.55 -19.24 -3.81
CA ILE A 180 -11.41 -19.68 -4.91
C ILE A 180 -11.67 -21.19 -4.82
N ALA A 181 -10.61 -21.98 -4.63
CA ALA A 181 -10.74 -23.43 -4.47
C ALA A 181 -11.60 -23.78 -3.24
N TYR A 182 -11.43 -23.08 -2.13
CA TYR A 182 -12.18 -23.31 -0.90
C TYR A 182 -13.69 -23.06 -1.11
N VAL A 183 -14.07 -21.90 -1.65
CA VAL A 183 -15.48 -21.55 -1.84
C VAL A 183 -16.17 -22.42 -2.90
N GLN A 184 -15.43 -22.88 -3.91
CA GLN A 184 -15.93 -23.84 -4.91
C GLN A 184 -16.16 -25.22 -4.29
N ASN A 185 -15.16 -25.77 -3.61
CA ASN A 185 -15.22 -27.14 -3.06
C ASN A 185 -16.26 -27.30 -1.95
N HIS A 186 -16.64 -26.21 -1.28
CA HIS A 186 -17.65 -26.22 -0.22
C HIS A 186 -19.02 -25.72 -0.70
N GLY A 187 -19.21 -25.48 -2.01
CA GLY A 187 -20.49 -25.04 -2.57
C GLY A 187 -20.96 -23.68 -2.06
N LEU A 188 -20.04 -22.80 -1.66
CA LEU A 188 -20.35 -21.47 -1.11
C LEU A 188 -20.57 -20.43 -2.20
N ILE A 189 -20.02 -20.65 -3.40
CA ILE A 189 -20.03 -19.70 -4.50
C ILE A 189 -21.24 -19.87 -5.41
N ALA A 190 -21.96 -18.78 -5.67
CA ALA A 190 -23.03 -18.71 -6.65
C ALA A 190 -22.52 -18.17 -8.00
N SER A 191 -23.23 -18.46 -9.09
CA SER A 191 -22.87 -17.95 -10.43
C SER A 191 -22.85 -16.42 -10.50
N SER A 192 -23.72 -15.74 -9.75
CA SER A 192 -23.76 -14.28 -9.67
C SER A 192 -22.53 -13.68 -8.97
N ASP A 193 -21.87 -14.42 -8.08
CA ASP A 193 -20.70 -13.91 -7.36
C ASP A 193 -19.54 -13.60 -8.30
N TRP A 194 -19.39 -14.36 -9.38
CA TRP A 194 -18.39 -14.11 -10.42
C TRP A 194 -18.62 -12.75 -11.11
N LEU A 195 -19.87 -12.43 -11.43
CA LEU A 195 -20.20 -11.15 -12.07
C LEU A 195 -20.00 -9.98 -11.10
N TYR A 196 -20.54 -10.09 -9.87
CA TYR A 196 -20.45 -9.01 -8.89
C TYR A 196 -19.02 -8.75 -8.43
N SER A 197 -18.19 -9.80 -8.32
CA SER A 197 -16.78 -9.65 -7.96
C SER A 197 -15.98 -8.90 -9.03
N VAL A 198 -16.28 -9.11 -10.32
CA VAL A 198 -15.65 -8.33 -11.41
C VAL A 198 -16.07 -6.86 -11.36
N VAL A 199 -17.36 -6.58 -11.18
CA VAL A 199 -17.85 -5.19 -11.05
C VAL A 199 -17.21 -4.49 -9.85
N ALA A 200 -17.15 -5.19 -8.72
CA ALA A 200 -16.52 -4.70 -7.50
C ALA A 200 -15.02 -4.47 -7.67
N LEU A 201 -14.32 -5.39 -8.34
CA LEU A 201 -12.90 -5.25 -8.68
C LEU A 201 -12.64 -4.01 -9.51
N VAL A 202 -13.39 -3.81 -10.60
CA VAL A 202 -13.20 -2.65 -11.48
C VAL A 202 -13.45 -1.36 -10.72
N SER A 203 -14.53 -1.31 -9.95
CA SER A 203 -14.88 -0.15 -9.12
C SER A 203 -13.79 0.15 -8.09
N ALA A 204 -13.35 -0.86 -7.35
CA ALA A 204 -12.29 -0.74 -6.34
C ALA A 204 -10.97 -0.31 -7.00
N THR A 205 -10.58 -0.93 -8.11
CA THR A 205 -9.35 -0.59 -8.84
C THR A 205 -9.34 0.87 -9.25
N ILE A 206 -10.43 1.39 -9.80
CA ILE A 206 -10.55 2.79 -10.21
C ILE A 206 -10.53 3.74 -9.01
N CYS A 207 -11.31 3.44 -7.97
CA CYS A 207 -11.44 4.31 -6.80
C CYS A 207 -10.17 4.34 -5.93
N ILE A 208 -9.44 3.22 -5.85
CA ILE A 208 -8.27 3.08 -4.98
C ILE A 208 -7.01 3.58 -5.69
N ILE A 209 -6.81 3.27 -6.98
CA ILE A 209 -5.51 3.52 -7.64
C ILE A 209 -5.50 4.81 -8.48
N PRO A 210 -6.15 4.89 -9.66
CA PRO A 210 -6.02 6.05 -10.52
C PRO A 210 -6.75 7.28 -9.94
N LEU A 211 -7.88 7.12 -9.25
CA LEU A 211 -8.64 8.26 -8.76
C LEU A 211 -7.81 9.15 -7.79
N PRO A 212 -7.16 8.63 -6.72
CA PRO A 212 -6.35 9.48 -5.85
C PRO A 212 -5.12 10.05 -6.55
N ILE A 213 -4.46 9.27 -7.42
CA ILE A 213 -3.32 9.76 -8.22
C ILE A 213 -3.76 10.95 -9.06
N LEU A 214 -4.87 10.85 -9.79
CA LEU A 214 -5.37 11.92 -10.65
C LEU A 214 -5.85 13.14 -9.86
N MET A 215 -6.52 12.93 -8.72
CA MET A 215 -7.02 14.01 -7.86
C MET A 215 -5.90 14.86 -7.27
N PHE A 216 -4.77 14.25 -6.90
CA PHE A 216 -3.63 14.96 -6.29
C PHE A 216 -2.46 15.18 -7.26
N ARG A 217 -2.67 14.96 -8.56
CA ARG A 217 -1.62 15.07 -9.58
C ARG A 217 -1.15 16.53 -9.74
N ASP A 218 0.06 16.84 -9.31
CA ASP A 218 0.64 18.19 -9.43
C ASP A 218 2.17 18.15 -9.53
N ARG A 219 2.73 18.77 -10.59
CA ARG A 219 4.19 18.92 -10.78
C ARG A 219 4.83 19.86 -9.77
N ARG A 220 4.06 20.74 -9.14
CA ARG A 220 4.51 21.66 -8.09
C ARG A 220 4.07 21.22 -6.70
N SER A 221 3.67 19.95 -6.55
CA SER A 221 3.20 19.43 -5.28
C SER A 221 4.22 19.71 -4.17
N PRO A 222 3.76 20.22 -3.01
CA PRO A 222 4.63 20.44 -1.85
C PRO A 222 4.96 19.13 -1.11
N TYR A 223 4.52 17.97 -1.64
CA TYR A 223 4.65 16.67 -0.98
C TYR A 223 5.51 15.67 -1.80
N PRO A 224 6.77 16.02 -2.16
CA PRO A 224 7.63 15.10 -2.88
C PRO A 224 8.03 13.89 -2.03
N LEU A 225 8.43 12.83 -2.72
CA LEU A 225 9.19 11.73 -2.13
C LEU A 225 10.51 12.29 -1.54
N SER A 226 10.87 11.80 -0.36
CA SER A 226 12.13 12.15 0.29
C SER A 226 13.33 11.57 -0.45
N GLN A 227 14.51 12.16 -0.25
CA GLN A 227 15.75 11.65 -0.84
C GLN A 227 16.06 10.20 -0.43
N GLU A 228 15.64 9.77 0.76
CA GLU A 228 15.78 8.38 1.21
C GLU A 228 14.87 7.45 0.42
N GLU A 229 13.58 7.77 0.29
CA GLU A 229 12.61 7.01 -0.51
C GLU A 229 13.07 6.88 -1.97
N MET A 230 13.66 7.94 -2.52
CA MET A 230 14.17 7.98 -3.88
C MET A 230 15.43 7.11 -4.09
N LYS A 231 16.19 6.84 -3.03
CA LYS A 231 17.38 5.99 -3.07
C LYS A 231 17.08 4.51 -2.82
N ARG A 232 15.86 4.16 -2.37
CA ARG A 232 15.50 2.79 -2.01
C ARG A 232 15.67 1.83 -3.20
N PHE A 233 16.23 0.66 -2.89
CA PHE A 233 16.52 -0.43 -3.80
C PHE A 233 17.34 -0.07 -5.06
N ASP A 234 18.06 1.06 -5.02
CA ASP A 234 18.84 1.58 -6.15
C ASP A 234 18.03 1.71 -7.45
N MET A 235 16.72 1.98 -7.31
CA MET A 235 15.79 1.97 -8.44
C MET A 235 16.11 3.06 -9.47
N LEU A 236 16.60 4.22 -9.04
CA LEU A 236 17.00 5.30 -9.96
C LEU A 236 18.09 4.84 -10.93
N ASN A 237 19.15 4.22 -10.41
CA ASN A 237 20.25 3.75 -11.24
C ASN A 237 19.80 2.62 -12.17
N LYS A 238 18.93 1.71 -11.70
CA LYS A 238 18.35 0.65 -12.54
C LYS A 238 17.54 1.24 -13.71
N ILE A 239 16.72 2.26 -13.46
CA ILE A 239 15.90 2.93 -14.48
C ILE A 239 16.77 3.73 -15.48
N GLN A 240 17.82 4.40 -14.99
CA GLN A 240 18.73 5.17 -15.84
C GLN A 240 19.57 4.26 -16.76
N ARG A 241 19.97 3.07 -16.28
CA ARG A 241 20.71 2.08 -17.09
C ARG A 241 19.85 1.45 -18.19
N THR A 242 18.55 1.34 -17.99
CA THR A 242 17.62 0.74 -18.97
C THR A 242 17.00 1.77 -19.91
N SER A 243 17.11 3.07 -19.60
CA SER A 243 16.74 4.15 -20.52
C SER A 243 17.85 4.37 -21.55
N PRO A 244 17.64 4.11 -22.85
CA PRO A 244 18.67 4.37 -23.84
C PRO A 244 19.06 5.84 -23.79
N SER A 245 20.37 6.14 -23.72
CA SER A 245 20.86 7.50 -23.89
C SER A 245 20.42 7.94 -25.28
N LYS A 246 19.39 8.78 -25.36
CA LYS A 246 19.19 9.58 -26.56
C LYS A 246 20.30 10.63 -26.51
N THR A 247 21.46 10.25 -27.05
CA THR A 247 22.41 11.22 -27.57
C THR A 247 21.66 12.12 -28.53
N GLU A 248 21.84 13.42 -28.32
CA GLU A 248 21.33 14.54 -29.12
C GLU A 248 21.62 14.37 -30.62
#